data_AF-A7WPX9-F1
#
_entry.id   AF-A7WPX9-F1
#
_cell.length_a   1.000
_cell.length_b   1.000
_cell.length_c   1.000
_cell.angle_alpha   90.00
_cell.angle_beta   90.00
_cell.angle_gamma   90.00
#
_symmetry.space_group_name_H-M   'P 1'
#
loop_
_entity.id
_entity.type
_entity.pdbx_description
1 polymer ?
#
loop_
_entity_poly.entity_id
_entity_poly.type
_entity_poly.pdbx_seq_one_letter_code
_entity_poly.pdbx_strand_id
1 'polypeptide(L)' 'MSAAPPTESDLQAKAGGLKKAETKEGSEFDEKSYKAAWDAAGGDCAKITETMGLTETPKDYDSYIALCKAGKFK' A
#
# COMPACT_ATOMS: atom_id res chain seq x y z
N MET A 1 21.81 5.95 25.70
CA MET A 1 22.79 5.31 24.78
C MET A 1 23.04 6.30 23.65
N SER A 2 24.21 6.95 23.62
CA SER A 2 24.64 7.74 22.46
C SER A 2 24.82 6.80 21.28
N ALA A 3 23.85 6.77 20.36
CA ALA A 3 23.96 5.99 19.15
C ALA A 3 24.93 6.71 18.20
N ALA A 4 26.11 6.11 17.98
CA ALA A 4 27.01 6.54 16.92
C ALA A 4 26.23 6.65 15.60
N PRO A 5 26.55 7.63 14.74
CA PRO A 5 25.88 7.76 13.45
C PRO A 5 26.01 6.43 12.69
N PRO A 6 24.94 5.97 12.01
CA PRO A 6 25.00 4.76 11.21
C PRO A 6 26.19 4.88 10.25
N THR A 7 27.10 3.91 10.32
CA THR A 7 28.27 3.86 9.45
C THR A 7 27.83 3.73 7.99
N GLU A 8 28.63 4.21 7.03
CA GLU A 8 28.30 4.13 5.60
C GLU A 8 27.93 2.71 5.13
N SER A 9 28.45 1.69 5.82
CA SER A 9 28.10 0.29 5.63
C SER A 9 26.61 -0.02 5.91
N ASP A 10 26.02 0.60 6.94
CA ASP A 10 24.60 0.43 7.29
C ASP A 10 23.68 1.17 6.30
N LEU A 11 24.13 2.32 5.79
CA LEU A 11 23.47 3.07 4.71
C LEU A 11 23.44 2.28 3.40
N GLN A 12 24.55 1.63 3.03
CA GLN A 12 24.63 0.81 1.83
C GLN A 12 23.82 -0.49 1.96
N ALA A 13 23.78 -1.10 3.15
CA ALA A 13 22.93 -2.26 3.42
C ALA A 13 21.44 -1.93 3.29
N LYS A 14 21.00 -0.76 3.80
CA LYS A 14 19.62 -0.28 3.62
C LYS A 14 19.32 0.14 2.18
N ALA A 15 20.28 0.75 1.48
CA ALA A 15 20.14 1.08 0.05
C ALA A 15 20.01 -0.20 -0.82
N GLY A 16 20.73 -1.27 -0.48
CA GLY A 16 20.60 -2.57 -1.13
C GLY A 16 19.27 -3.26 -0.84
N GLY A 17 18.71 -3.09 0.37
CA GLY A 17 17.37 -3.56 0.73
C GLY A 17 16.26 -2.79 0.00
N LEU A 18 16.42 -1.47 -0.16
CA LEU A 18 15.50 -0.61 -0.92
C LEU A 18 15.55 -0.89 -2.43
N LYS A 19 16.72 -1.23 -2.99
CA LYS A 19 16.87 -1.62 -4.41
C LYS A 19 16.38 -3.05 -4.74
N LYS A 20 16.16 -3.89 -3.72
CA LYS A 20 15.48 -5.19 -3.81
C LYS A 20 14.00 -5.12 -3.50
N ALA A 21 13.46 -3.95 -3.17
CA ALA A 21 12.08 -3.66 -3.50
C ALA A 21 12.07 -3.52 -5.03
N GLU A 22 12.15 -4.67 -5.70
CA GLU A 22 11.86 -4.79 -7.12
C GLU A 22 10.59 -3.98 -7.33
N THR A 23 10.73 -2.92 -8.10
CA THR A 23 9.62 -2.26 -8.76
C THR A 23 9.06 -3.35 -9.65
N LYS A 24 8.17 -4.16 -9.08
CA LYS A 24 7.48 -5.22 -9.79
C LYS A 24 6.48 -4.49 -10.68
N GLU A 25 7.00 -3.99 -11.79
CA GLU A 25 6.23 -3.70 -12.98
C GLU A 25 5.37 -4.93 -13.23
N GLY A 26 4.08 -4.86 -12.85
CA GLY A 26 3.14 -5.96 -13.01
C GLY A 26 3.05 -6.96 -11.85
N SER A 27 3.03 -6.52 -10.59
CA SER A 27 2.24 -7.32 -9.63
C SER A 27 0.78 -7.10 -10.00
N GLU A 28 0.17 -8.07 -10.69
CA GLU A 28 -1.28 -8.14 -10.89
C GLU A 28 -1.93 -7.69 -9.59
N PHE A 29 -2.58 -6.52 -9.66
CA PHE A 29 -3.30 -5.97 -8.54
C PHE A 29 -4.24 -7.06 -8.03
N ASP A 30 -4.09 -7.49 -6.77
CA ASP A 30 -4.79 -8.68 -6.26
C ASP A 30 -6.27 -8.34 -6.00
N GLU A 31 -7.00 -8.22 -7.10
CA GLU A 31 -8.38 -7.75 -7.15
C GLU A 31 -9.27 -8.63 -6.28
N LYS A 32 -8.92 -9.92 -6.12
CA LYS A 32 -9.60 -10.86 -5.22
C LYS A 32 -9.45 -10.46 -3.75
N SER A 33 -8.25 -10.12 -3.28
CA SER A 33 -8.02 -9.69 -1.91
C SER A 33 -8.70 -8.35 -1.61
N TYR A 34 -8.63 -7.41 -2.55
CA TYR A 34 -9.35 -6.13 -2.43
C TYR A 34 -10.87 -6.34 -2.50
N LYS A 35 -11.38 -7.26 -3.31
CA LYS A 35 -12.81 -7.64 -3.32
C LYS A 35 -13.25 -8.21 -1.98
N ALA A 36 -12.46 -9.11 -1.39
CA ALA A 36 -12.77 -9.67 -0.08
C ALA A 36 -12.79 -8.60 1.00
N ALA A 37 -11.86 -7.64 0.95
CA ALA A 37 -11.86 -6.50 1.87
C ALA A 37 -13.11 -5.60 1.68
N TRP A 38 -13.48 -5.31 0.43
CA TRP A 38 -14.69 -4.58 0.09
C TRP A 38 -15.96 -5.29 0.57
N ASP A 39 -16.05 -6.60 0.36
CA ASP A 39 -17.18 -7.43 0.78
C ASP A 39 -17.25 -7.56 2.32
N ALA A 40 -16.11 -7.68 3.01
CA ALA A 40 -16.01 -7.63 4.47
C ALA A 40 -16.41 -6.25 5.04
N ALA A 41 -16.20 -5.18 4.26
CA ALA A 41 -16.74 -3.86 4.55
C ALA A 41 -18.24 -3.74 4.23
N GLY A 42 -18.85 -4.73 3.57
CA GLY A 42 -20.25 -4.70 3.13
C GLY A 42 -20.48 -3.77 1.94
N GLY A 43 -19.43 -3.46 1.17
CA GLY A 43 -19.45 -2.42 0.14
C GLY A 43 -19.54 -1.00 0.68
N ASP A 44 -19.30 -0.82 1.98
CA ASP A 44 -19.33 0.49 2.62
C ASP A 44 -18.03 1.26 2.30
N CYS A 45 -18.18 2.27 1.44
CA CYS A 45 -17.08 3.05 0.92
C CYS A 45 -16.34 3.82 2.02
N ALA A 46 -17.05 4.31 3.04
CA ALA A 46 -16.44 5.01 4.16
C ALA A 46 -15.63 4.02 5.02
N LYS A 47 -16.22 2.85 5.30
CA LYS A 47 -15.57 1.80 6.06
C LYS A 47 -14.31 1.25 5.36
N ILE A 48 -14.36 1.02 4.04
CA ILE A 48 -13.19 0.55 3.30
C ILE A 48 -12.10 1.63 3.21
N THR A 49 -12.50 2.91 3.16
CA THR A 49 -11.56 4.05 3.24
C THR A 49 -10.83 4.06 4.55
N GLU A 50 -11.51 3.89 5.69
CA GLU A 50 -10.83 3.78 6.99
C GLU A 50 -10.01 2.50 7.12
N THR A 51 -10.56 1.35 6.70
CA THR A 51 -9.94 0.04 6.85
C THR A 51 -8.66 -0.10 6.01
N MET A 52 -8.68 0.43 4.79
CA MET A 52 -7.54 0.42 3.87
C MET A 52 -6.69 1.68 4.02
N GLY A 53 -7.16 2.68 4.77
CA GLY A 53 -6.55 3.99 4.86
C GLY A 53 -6.48 4.66 3.50
N LEU A 54 -7.57 4.78 2.73
CA LEU A 54 -7.56 5.52 1.47
C LEU A 54 -7.55 7.03 1.74
N THR A 55 -6.89 7.78 0.86
CA THR A 55 -6.89 9.25 0.87
C THR A 55 -8.23 9.85 0.48
N GLU A 56 -9.00 9.13 -0.33
CA GLU A 56 -10.31 9.55 -0.83
C GLU A 56 -11.31 8.40 -0.70
N THR A 57 -12.58 8.75 -0.46
CA THR A 57 -13.65 7.75 -0.39
C THR A 57 -14.04 7.33 -1.81
N PRO A 58 -13.90 6.04 -2.17
CA PRO A 58 -14.34 5.55 -3.47
C PRO A 58 -15.87 5.67 -3.59
N LYS A 59 -16.37 5.88 -4.81
CA LYS A 59 -17.83 5.93 -5.07
C LYS A 59 -18.44 4.53 -5.24
N ASP A 60 -17.62 3.59 -5.66
CA ASP A 60 -17.97 2.24 -6.08
C ASP A 60 -16.71 1.37 -6.06
N TYR A 61 -16.89 0.08 -6.30
CA TYR A 61 -15.80 -0.89 -6.27
C TYR A 61 -14.73 -0.58 -7.33
N ASP A 62 -15.10 -0.17 -8.55
CA ASP A 62 -14.13 0.20 -9.59
C ASP A 62 -13.28 1.40 -9.16
N SER A 63 -13.90 2.42 -8.57
CA SER A 63 -13.20 3.58 -7.99
C SER A 63 -12.26 3.16 -6.87
N TYR A 64 -12.66 2.22 -6.02
CA TYR A 64 -11.81 1.67 -4.95
C TYR A 64 -10.58 0.97 -5.49
N ILE A 65 -10.77 0.08 -6.47
CA ILE A 65 -9.69 -0.63 -7.14
C ILE A 65 -8.76 0.35 -7.84
N ALA A 66 -9.29 1.41 -8.47
CA ALA A 66 -8.49 2.47 -9.07
C ALA A 66 -7.65 3.23 -8.03
N LEU A 67 -8.21 3.57 -6.86
CA LEU A 67 -7.46 4.21 -5.78
C LEU A 67 -6.36 3.30 -5.23
N CYS A 68 -6.66 2.01 -5.05
CA CYS A 68 -5.68 1.04 -4.57
C CYS A 68 -4.57 0.78 -5.61
N LYS A 69 -4.90 0.70 -6.91
CA LYS A 69 -3.94 0.63 -8.02
C LYS A 69 -3.09 1.90 -8.10
N ALA A 70 -3.68 3.06 -7.83
CA ALA A 70 -2.98 4.33 -7.80
C ALA A 70 -2.11 4.53 -6.55
N GLY A 71 -2.17 3.63 -5.57
CA GLY A 71 -1.40 3.75 -4.32
C GLY A 71 -1.89 4.91 -3.43
N LYS A 72 -3.14 5.34 -3.57
CA LYS A 72 -3.74 6.48 -2.87
C LYS A 72 -4.13 6.15 -1.43
N PHE A 73 -3.19 5.61 -0.65
CA PHE A 73 -3.33 5.32 0.76
C PHE A 73 -2.77 6.48 1.61
N LYS A 74 -3.36 6.71 2.79
CA LYS A 74 -3.07 7.76 3.77
C LYS A 74 -1.91 7.37 4.69
#